data_AF-A0A929Y6T9-F1
#
_entry.id   AF-A0A929Y6T9-F1
#
_cell.length_a   1.000
_cell.length_b   1.000
_cell.length_c   1.000
_cell.angle_alpha   90.00
_cell.angle_beta   90.00
_cell.angle_gamma   90.00
#
_symmetry.space_group_name_H-M   'P 1'
#
loop_
_entity.id
_entity.type
_entity.pdbx_description
1 polymer ?
#
loop_
_entity_poly.entity_id
_entity_poly.type
_entity_poly.pdbx_seq_one_letter_code
_entity_poly.pdbx_strand_id
1 'polypeptide(L)'
;MSWQRFLRLSLSFLLIFGSLLLAFLARWAFTTWSRLTMEEIIYELSSPLEGTGSNIIQSVFYFVLFPAVAAAILIVICLYRIHNHRSVRAILFRINIVAGLILIATVFVAYTKLDFGTWLENRNRSSNFIAEHYVDPHKTKLTFPEKKRNLIYLYLESMETTYSDEKDGGGFEENVIPELTKLAQENVNFSGKSKKLNGGYAMYGATWTMGGMFAQTSGLPLKIDIGNNGMQNQLDFFPSIETLGDILEDEGYNQMFLLGSDASFGGRRLYYTQHGHY
;
A
#
# COMPACT_ATOMS: atom_id res chain seq x y z
N MET A 1 16.38 -46.57 -5.84
CA MET A 1 16.05 -45.75 -4.66
C MET A 1 14.70 -46.20 -4.13
N SER A 2 14.53 -46.50 -2.84
CA SER A 2 13.21 -46.93 -2.32
C SER A 2 12.22 -45.75 -2.30
N TRP A 3 10.94 -46.00 -2.59
CA TRP A 3 9.87 -44.99 -2.63
C TRP A 3 9.85 -44.06 -1.40
N GLN A 4 10.00 -44.65 -0.21
CA GLN A 4 10.05 -43.91 1.06
C GLN A 4 11.24 -42.94 1.16
N ARG A 5 12.36 -43.22 0.49
CA ARG A 5 13.54 -42.33 0.49
C ARG A 5 13.35 -41.15 -0.46
N PHE A 6 12.79 -41.42 -1.64
CA PHE A 6 12.42 -40.37 -2.59
C PHE A 6 11.48 -39.37 -1.93
N LEU A 7 10.39 -39.87 -1.31
CA LEU A 7 9.42 -39.05 -0.61
C LEU A 7 10.04 -38.15 0.47
N ARG A 8 10.95 -38.68 1.29
CA ARG A 8 11.63 -37.88 2.33
C ARG A 8 12.50 -36.77 1.74
N LEU A 9 13.26 -37.06 0.69
CA LEU A 9 14.10 -36.06 0.03
C LEU A 9 13.24 -34.97 -0.63
N SER A 10 12.13 -35.36 -1.25
CA SER A 10 11.16 -34.41 -1.82
C SER A 10 10.54 -33.52 -0.76
N LEU A 11 10.11 -34.07 0.38
CA LEU A 11 9.56 -33.28 1.48
C LEU A 11 10.60 -32.33 2.08
N SER A 12 11.84 -32.79 2.28
CA SER A 12 12.93 -31.92 2.74
C SER A 12 13.25 -30.82 1.73
N PHE A 13 13.25 -31.13 0.44
CA PHE A 13 13.42 -30.13 -0.60
C PHE A 13 12.32 -29.07 -0.54
N LEU A 14 11.06 -29.48 -0.45
CA LEU A 14 9.92 -28.55 -0.37
C LEU A 14 10.02 -27.65 0.87
N LEU A 15 10.38 -28.21 2.03
CA LEU A 15 10.56 -27.41 3.25
C LEU A 15 11.70 -26.40 3.12
N ILE A 16 12.86 -26.85 2.63
CA ILE A 16 14.05 -26.00 2.47
C ILE A 16 13.77 -24.91 1.43
N PHE A 17 13.28 -25.29 0.25
CA PHE A 17 12.92 -24.36 -0.81
C PHE A 17 11.87 -23.36 -0.33
N GLY A 18 10.78 -23.82 0.29
CA GLY A 18 9.73 -22.95 0.82
C GLY A 18 10.24 -21.99 1.89
N SER A 19 11.08 -22.46 2.82
CA SER A 19 11.67 -21.60 3.85
C SER A 19 12.59 -20.52 3.27
N LEU A 20 13.42 -20.87 2.29
CA LEU A 20 14.33 -19.93 1.63
C LEU A 20 13.58 -18.95 0.74
N LEU A 21 12.58 -19.43 0.00
CA LEU A 21 11.73 -18.61 -0.85
C LEU A 21 11.01 -17.55 -0.01
N LEU A 22 10.36 -17.95 1.09
CA LEU A 22 9.68 -17.01 1.98
C LEU A 22 10.64 -16.05 2.67
N ALA A 23 11.83 -16.53 3.09
CA ALA A 23 12.83 -15.67 3.70
C ALA A 23 13.37 -14.61 2.73
N PHE A 24 13.67 -15.00 1.48
CA PHE A 24 14.10 -14.05 0.46
C PHE A 24 12.96 -13.12 0.02
N LEU A 25 11.73 -13.61 -0.07
CA LEU A 25 10.56 -12.79 -0.39
C LEU A 25 10.33 -11.73 0.68
N ALA A 26 10.30 -12.13 1.96
CA ALA A 26 10.14 -11.22 3.08
C ALA A 26 11.29 -10.20 3.14
N ARG A 27 12.54 -10.65 2.93
CA ARG A 27 13.70 -9.75 2.85
C ARG A 27 13.52 -8.73 1.73
N TRP A 28 13.25 -9.18 0.51
CA TRP A 28 13.07 -8.31 -0.66
C TRP A 28 11.94 -7.30 -0.43
N ALA A 29 10.76 -7.76 0.00
CA ALA A 29 9.60 -6.90 0.24
C ALA A 29 9.92 -5.82 1.29
N PHE A 30 10.47 -6.19 2.45
CA PHE A 30 10.80 -5.24 3.51
C PHE A 30 12.04 -4.37 3.24
N THR A 31 12.83 -4.67 2.20
CA THR A 31 13.89 -3.78 1.72
C THR A 31 13.40 -2.82 0.64
N THR A 32 12.44 -3.25 -0.19
CA THR A 32 11.84 -2.41 -1.22
C THR A 32 10.87 -1.40 -0.62
N TRP A 33 10.07 -1.82 0.37
CA TRP A 33 9.08 -0.97 1.04
C TRP A 33 9.34 -0.92 2.54
N SER A 34 9.71 0.27 3.03
CA SER A 34 10.07 0.51 4.43
C SER A 34 8.88 0.45 5.39
N ARG A 35 7.65 0.70 4.89
CA ARG A 35 6.40 0.74 5.66
C ARG A 35 5.30 -0.11 5.02
N LEU A 36 5.64 -1.31 4.54
CA LEU A 36 4.65 -2.22 3.95
C LEU A 36 3.65 -2.71 5.01
N THR A 37 2.37 -2.57 4.72
CA THR A 37 1.25 -3.01 5.57
C THR A 37 0.54 -4.24 5.00
N MET A 38 -0.27 -4.91 5.83
CA MET A 38 -1.04 -6.07 5.38
C MET A 38 -2.10 -5.68 4.33
N GLU A 39 -2.75 -4.52 4.49
CA GLU A 39 -3.73 -4.00 3.53
C GLU A 39 -3.13 -3.78 2.15
N GLU A 40 -1.95 -3.16 2.07
CA GLU A 40 -1.24 -2.93 0.80
C GLU A 40 -0.92 -4.25 0.11
N ILE A 41 -0.48 -5.28 0.86
CA ILE A 41 -0.26 -6.62 0.28
C ILE A 41 -1.55 -7.18 -0.32
N ILE A 42 -2.68 -7.08 0.37
CA ILE A 42 -3.95 -7.63 -0.13
C ILE A 42 -4.43 -6.82 -1.35
N TYR A 43 -4.27 -5.51 -1.33
CA TYR A 43 -4.58 -4.64 -2.47
C TYR A 43 -3.75 -5.01 -3.70
N GLU A 44 -2.44 -5.17 -3.56
CA GLU A 44 -1.56 -5.53 -4.68
C GLU A 44 -1.82 -6.96 -5.19
N LEU A 45 -2.22 -7.89 -4.31
CA LEU A 45 -2.60 -9.25 -4.72
C LEU A 45 -3.93 -9.32 -5.48
N SER A 46 -4.81 -8.33 -5.29
CA SER A 46 -6.12 -8.27 -5.95
C SER A 46 -6.11 -7.39 -7.20
N SER A 47 -5.19 -6.42 -7.26
CA SER A 47 -5.07 -5.47 -8.36
C SER A 47 -4.49 -6.12 -9.63
N PRO A 48 -4.87 -5.64 -10.83
CA PRO A 48 -4.24 -6.05 -12.07
C PRO A 48 -2.75 -5.65 -12.08
N LEU A 49 -1.89 -6.49 -12.66
CA LEU A 49 -0.46 -6.17 -12.88
C LEU A 49 -0.23 -5.15 -14.02
N GLU A 50 -1.29 -4.59 -14.59
CA GLU A 50 -1.21 -3.58 -15.64
C GLU A 50 -0.57 -2.30 -15.09
N GLY A 51 0.48 -1.82 -15.75
CA GLY A 51 1.24 -0.67 -15.30
C GLY A 51 2.36 -0.97 -14.30
N THR A 52 2.48 -2.20 -13.80
CA THR A 52 3.64 -2.60 -12.98
C THR A 52 4.92 -2.57 -13.83
N GLY A 53 5.91 -1.78 -13.39
CA GLY A 53 7.19 -1.68 -14.08
C GLY A 53 7.89 -3.05 -14.19
N SER A 54 8.44 -3.36 -15.37
CA SER A 54 9.14 -4.63 -15.61
C SER A 54 10.33 -4.85 -14.67
N ASN A 55 10.90 -3.76 -14.14
CA ASN A 55 11.96 -3.77 -13.13
C ASN A 55 11.52 -4.47 -11.83
N ILE A 56 10.27 -4.32 -11.39
CA ILE A 56 9.76 -4.95 -10.17
C ILE A 56 9.71 -6.47 -10.35
N ILE A 57 9.14 -6.94 -11.46
CA ILE A 57 9.06 -8.37 -11.79
C ILE A 57 10.46 -8.98 -11.90
N GLN A 58 11.38 -8.30 -12.59
CA GLN A 58 12.77 -8.73 -12.70
C GLN A 58 13.45 -8.82 -11.33
N SER A 59 13.19 -7.86 -10.43
CA SER A 59 13.78 -7.87 -9.09
C SER A 59 13.32 -9.07 -8.26
N VAL A 60 12.04 -9.46 -8.35
CA VAL A 60 11.53 -10.69 -7.71
C VAL A 60 12.27 -11.91 -8.26
N PHE A 61 12.48 -11.97 -9.57
CA PHE A 61 13.20 -13.08 -10.18
C PHE A 61 14.64 -13.17 -9.67
N TYR A 62 15.39 -12.06 -9.68
CA TYR A 62 16.82 -12.05 -9.32
C TYR A 62 17.09 -12.15 -7.82
N PHE A 63 16.26 -11.53 -6.98
CA PHE A 63 16.51 -11.46 -5.54
C PHE A 63 15.72 -12.49 -4.71
N VAL A 64 14.68 -13.09 -5.29
CA VAL A 64 13.84 -14.06 -4.59
C VAL A 64 13.93 -15.43 -5.24
N LEU A 65 13.45 -15.57 -6.48
CA LEU A 65 13.27 -16.88 -7.11
C LEU A 65 14.60 -17.55 -7.44
N PHE A 66 15.48 -16.87 -8.17
CA PHE A 66 16.77 -17.41 -8.58
C PHE A 66 17.64 -17.88 -7.41
N PRO A 67 17.88 -17.08 -6.35
CA PRO A 67 18.68 -17.52 -5.21
C PRO A 67 18.00 -18.64 -4.41
N ALA A 68 16.67 -18.63 -4.25
CA ALA A 68 15.95 -19.72 -3.58
C ALA A 68 16.11 -21.05 -4.33
N VAL A 69 15.90 -21.04 -5.65
CA VAL A 69 16.03 -22.23 -6.51
C VAL A 69 17.48 -22.71 -6.53
N ALA A 70 18.45 -21.81 -6.74
CA ALA A 70 19.86 -22.16 -6.78
C ALA A 70 20.33 -22.80 -5.46
N ALA A 71 19.97 -22.22 -4.32
CA ALA A 71 20.30 -22.77 -3.01
C ALA A 71 19.64 -24.14 -2.78
N ALA A 72 18.36 -24.29 -3.12
CA ALA A 72 17.64 -25.56 -2.96
C ALA A 72 18.24 -26.67 -3.84
N ILE A 73 18.59 -26.37 -5.10
CA ILE A 73 19.25 -27.31 -6.02
C ILE A 73 20.63 -27.70 -5.47
N LEU A 74 21.45 -26.75 -5.03
CA LEU A 74 22.77 -27.04 -4.46
C LEU A 74 22.65 -27.96 -3.25
N ILE A 75 21.68 -27.73 -2.37
CA ILE A 75 21.43 -28.59 -1.22
C ILE A 75 21.04 -30.00 -1.68
N VAL A 76 20.14 -30.15 -2.66
CA VAL A 76 19.77 -31.47 -3.20
C VAL A 76 20.97 -32.20 -3.83
N ILE A 77 21.81 -31.51 -4.60
CA ILE A 77 23.01 -32.10 -5.21
C ILE A 77 23.97 -32.58 -4.13
N CYS A 78 24.23 -31.76 -3.10
CA CYS A 78 25.07 -32.13 -1.97
C CYS A 78 24.53 -33.37 -1.23
N LEU A 79 23.21 -33.43 -1.02
CA LEU A 79 22.55 -34.56 -0.37
C LEU A 79 22.60 -35.84 -1.21
N TYR A 80 22.51 -35.70 -2.54
CA TYR A 80 22.67 -36.81 -3.48
C TYR A 80 24.11 -37.35 -3.50
N ARG A 81 25.12 -36.47 -3.46
CA ARG A 81 26.55 -36.85 -3.49
C ARG A 81 26.98 -37.62 -2.24
N ILE A 82 26.45 -37.27 -1.07
CA ILE A 82 26.86 -37.88 0.21
C ILE A 82 26.01 -39.14 0.53
N HIS A 83 25.02 -39.47 -0.32
CA HIS A 83 23.91 -40.43 -0.13
C HIS A 83 24.25 -41.80 0.49
N ASN A 84 25.46 -42.34 0.26
CA ASN A 84 25.85 -43.68 0.74
C ASN A 84 26.32 -43.72 2.20
N HIS A 85 26.48 -42.58 2.88
CA HIS A 85 26.92 -42.55 4.27
C HIS A 85 25.73 -42.56 5.25
N ARG A 86 25.80 -43.40 6.30
CA ARG A 86 24.80 -43.40 7.39
C ARG A 86 24.59 -42.02 8.03
N SER A 87 25.58 -41.13 7.93
CA SER A 87 25.57 -39.74 8.41
C SER A 87 24.62 -38.80 7.66
N VAL A 88 24.22 -39.12 6.41
CA VAL A 88 23.33 -38.26 5.59
C VAL A 88 21.98 -38.03 6.26
N ARG A 89 21.43 -39.06 6.93
CA ARG A 89 20.16 -38.92 7.66
C ARG A 89 20.27 -37.91 8.80
N ALA A 90 21.39 -37.92 9.53
CA ALA A 90 21.62 -36.97 10.62
C ALA A 90 21.83 -35.55 10.10
N ILE A 91 22.55 -35.39 8.98
CA ILE A 91 22.76 -34.09 8.32
C ILE A 91 21.44 -33.52 7.80
N LEU A 92 20.67 -34.33 7.06
CA LEU A 92 19.32 -33.97 6.60
C LEU A 92 18.44 -33.49 7.74
N PHE A 93 18.39 -34.26 8.83
CA PHE A 93 17.58 -33.90 9.99
C PHE A 93 17.96 -32.51 10.55
N ARG A 94 19.25 -32.23 10.71
CA ARG A 94 19.74 -30.91 11.14
C ARG A 94 19.38 -29.79 10.16
N ILE A 95 19.54 -30.03 8.85
CA ILE A 95 19.16 -29.04 7.83
C ILE A 95 17.66 -28.74 7.87
N ASN A 96 16.81 -29.76 8.02
CA ASN A 96 15.36 -29.56 8.13
C ASN A 96 14.99 -28.79 9.40
N ILE A 97 15.67 -29.03 10.53
CA ILE A 97 15.49 -28.21 11.75
C ILE A 97 15.84 -26.75 11.47
N VAL A 98 17.00 -26.48 10.86
CA VAL A 98 17.43 -25.12 10.53
C VAL A 98 16.44 -24.45 9.57
N ALA A 99 15.99 -25.16 8.52
CA ALA A 99 14.99 -24.66 7.59
C ALA A 99 13.66 -24.33 8.30
N GLY A 100 13.22 -25.20 9.23
CA GLY A 100 12.04 -24.95 10.07
C GLY A 100 12.20 -23.72 10.95
N LEU A 101 13.37 -23.53 11.59
CA LEU A 101 13.66 -22.34 12.40
C LEU A 101 13.68 -21.07 11.55
N ILE A 102 14.26 -21.11 10.34
CA ILE A 102 14.23 -19.99 9.39
C ILE A 102 12.80 -19.65 9.00
N LEU A 103 11.97 -20.67 8.72
CA LEU A 103 10.57 -20.45 8.38
C LEU A 103 9.80 -19.79 9.53
N ILE A 104 9.94 -20.31 10.75
CA ILE A 104 9.29 -19.74 11.95
C ILE A 104 9.75 -18.30 12.17
N ALA A 105 11.06 -18.04 12.12
CA ALA A 105 11.61 -16.70 12.27
C ALA A 105 11.09 -15.75 11.18
N THR A 106 11.01 -16.20 9.93
CA THR A 106 10.49 -15.42 8.81
C THR A 106 9.02 -15.07 9.00
N VAL A 107 8.20 -16.05 9.40
CA VAL A 107 6.77 -15.82 9.68
C VAL A 107 6.60 -14.85 10.85
N PHE A 108 7.41 -14.98 11.90
CA PHE A 108 7.38 -14.05 13.04
C PHE A 108 7.77 -12.62 12.64
N VAL A 109 8.82 -12.46 11.83
CA VAL A 109 9.21 -11.15 11.29
C VAL A 109 8.11 -10.58 10.40
N ALA A 110 7.49 -11.38 9.53
CA ALA A 110 6.39 -10.92 8.71
C ALA A 110 5.17 -10.53 9.54
N TYR A 111 4.79 -11.34 10.54
CA TYR A 111 3.68 -11.05 11.45
C TYR A 111 3.88 -9.71 12.18
N THR A 112 5.09 -9.44 12.67
CA THR A 112 5.41 -8.22 13.41
C THR A 112 5.56 -7.01 12.50
N LYS A 113 6.28 -7.12 11.38
CA LYS A 113 6.48 -6.00 10.46
C LYS A 113 5.20 -5.56 9.74
N LEU A 114 4.32 -6.50 9.42
CA LEU A 114 3.04 -6.22 8.77
C LEU A 114 1.92 -5.85 9.75
N ASP A 115 2.22 -5.86 11.06
CA ASP A 115 1.25 -5.64 12.13
C ASP A 115 -0.02 -6.52 11.98
N PHE A 116 0.19 -7.79 11.62
CA PHE A 116 -0.90 -8.69 11.22
C PHE A 116 -1.92 -8.93 12.34
N GLY A 117 -1.49 -8.87 13.60
CA GLY A 117 -2.38 -8.99 14.76
C GLY A 117 -3.39 -7.85 14.82
N THR A 118 -2.92 -6.61 14.73
CA THR A 118 -3.76 -5.40 14.71
C THR A 118 -4.67 -5.40 13.49
N TRP A 119 -4.15 -5.78 12.32
CA TRP A 119 -4.94 -5.94 11.11
C TRP A 119 -6.12 -6.91 11.31
N LEU A 120 -5.87 -8.09 11.89
CA LEU A 120 -6.89 -9.10 12.13
C LEU A 120 -7.93 -8.66 13.17
N GLU A 121 -7.49 -7.98 14.23
CA GLU A 121 -8.38 -7.42 15.25
C GLU A 121 -9.29 -6.34 14.64
N ASN A 122 -8.72 -5.40 13.89
CA ASN A 122 -9.47 -4.32 13.22
C ASN A 122 -10.48 -4.85 12.21
N ARG A 123 -10.19 -5.97 11.54
CA ARG A 123 -11.14 -6.59 10.59
C ARG A 123 -12.36 -7.20 11.29
N ASN A 124 -12.20 -7.70 12.51
CA ASN A 124 -13.27 -8.33 13.27
C ASN A 124 -13.98 -7.35 14.22
N ARG A 125 -13.52 -6.11 14.29
CA ARG A 125 -14.08 -5.08 15.16
C ARG A 125 -14.93 -4.10 14.37
N SER A 126 -16.22 -4.02 14.68
CA SER A 126 -17.06 -2.92 14.22
C SER A 126 -16.76 -1.65 15.01
N SER A 127 -16.74 -0.51 14.34
CA SER A 127 -16.64 0.81 14.96
C SER A 127 -17.78 1.69 14.46
N ASN A 128 -18.40 2.41 15.39
CA ASN A 128 -19.44 3.40 15.06
C ASN A 128 -18.85 4.80 14.82
N PHE A 129 -17.51 4.96 14.84
CA PHE A 129 -16.86 6.27 14.78
C PHE A 129 -17.37 7.14 13.62
N ILE A 130 -17.45 6.60 12.40
CA ILE A 130 -17.97 7.34 11.25
C ILE A 130 -19.46 7.65 11.43
N ALA A 131 -20.27 6.69 11.89
CA ALA A 131 -21.70 6.91 12.11
C ALA A 131 -21.99 7.98 13.18
N GLU A 132 -21.12 8.11 14.18
CA GLU A 132 -21.27 9.05 15.30
C GLU A 132 -20.66 10.42 15.02
N HIS A 133 -19.59 10.51 14.21
CA HIS A 133 -18.83 11.75 14.01
C HIS A 133 -18.87 12.31 12.59
N TYR A 134 -19.38 11.58 11.61
CA TYR A 134 -19.52 12.11 10.25
C TYR A 134 -20.58 13.20 10.22
N VAL A 135 -20.21 14.36 9.67
CA VAL A 135 -21.11 15.49 9.48
C VAL A 135 -21.73 15.39 8.09
N ASP A 136 -22.94 14.85 8.05
CA ASP A 136 -23.73 14.65 6.83
C ASP A 136 -24.04 16.00 6.16
N PRO A 137 -23.52 16.26 4.94
CA PRO A 137 -23.74 17.53 4.25
C PRO A 137 -25.23 17.80 3.96
N HIS A 138 -26.03 16.76 3.71
CA HIS A 138 -27.49 16.90 3.49
C HIS A 138 -28.24 17.46 4.69
N LYS A 139 -27.69 17.28 5.89
CA LYS A 139 -28.28 17.76 7.17
C LYS A 139 -27.58 18.99 7.71
N THR A 140 -26.55 19.46 7.03
CA THR A 140 -25.70 20.56 7.48
C THR A 140 -26.10 21.83 6.75
N LYS A 141 -26.31 22.92 7.50
CA LYS A 141 -26.56 24.22 6.89
C LYS A 141 -25.28 24.76 6.26
N LEU A 142 -25.21 24.74 4.93
CA LEU A 142 -24.14 25.37 4.16
C LEU A 142 -24.52 26.81 3.81
N THR A 143 -23.56 27.73 3.88
CA THR A 143 -23.77 29.15 3.53
C THR A 143 -22.72 29.60 2.53
N PHE A 144 -23.17 29.99 1.34
CA PHE A 144 -22.31 30.52 0.30
C PHE A 144 -22.14 32.04 0.43
N PRO A 145 -20.95 32.58 0.10
CA PRO A 145 -20.77 34.02 0.06
C PRO A 145 -21.61 34.63 -1.07
N GLU A 146 -22.08 35.87 -0.89
CA GLU A 146 -22.85 36.61 -1.92
C GLU A 146 -22.09 36.66 -3.26
N LYS A 147 -20.78 36.91 -3.20
CA LYS A 147 -19.89 36.80 -4.35
C LYS A 147 -19.12 35.49 -4.30
N LYS A 148 -19.58 34.54 -5.11
CA LYS A 148 -18.92 33.24 -5.36
C LYS A 148 -17.49 33.44 -5.89
N ARG A 149 -16.59 32.51 -5.54
CA ARG A 149 -15.18 32.52 -5.94
C ARG A 149 -14.85 31.22 -6.65
N ASN A 150 -13.93 31.27 -7.61
CA ASN A 150 -13.40 30.05 -8.21
C ASN A 150 -12.61 29.25 -7.16
N LEU A 151 -12.76 27.94 -7.21
CA LEU A 151 -12.02 26.99 -6.38
C LEU A 151 -11.08 26.21 -7.29
N ILE A 152 -9.78 26.24 -6.99
CA ILE A 152 -8.75 25.53 -7.76
C ILE A 152 -8.02 24.61 -6.79
N TYR A 153 -8.06 23.31 -7.07
CA TYR A 153 -7.30 22.30 -6.36
C TYR A 153 -6.14 21.81 -7.23
N LEU A 154 -4.95 21.79 -6.63
CA LEU A 154 -3.75 21.23 -7.24
C LEU A 154 -3.38 19.97 -6.46
N TYR A 155 -3.63 18.80 -7.06
CA TYR A 155 -3.19 17.53 -6.50
C TYR A 155 -1.70 17.36 -6.78
N LEU A 156 -0.90 17.33 -5.72
CA LEU A 156 0.53 17.11 -5.80
C LEU A 156 0.81 15.63 -5.52
N GLU A 157 0.97 14.84 -6.57
CA GLU A 157 1.18 13.39 -6.49
C GLU A 157 2.45 13.06 -5.69
N SER A 158 2.31 12.17 -4.70
CA SER A 158 3.40 11.69 -3.84
C SER A 158 4.27 12.80 -3.22
N MET A 159 3.69 13.98 -2.99
CA MET A 159 4.40 15.13 -2.43
C MET A 159 4.44 15.06 -0.90
N GLU A 160 5.60 15.38 -0.32
CA GLU A 160 5.83 15.35 1.12
C GLU A 160 6.56 16.60 1.62
N THR A 161 6.33 17.00 2.87
CA THR A 161 7.08 18.09 3.54
C THR A 161 8.57 17.76 3.72
N THR A 162 8.92 16.48 3.67
CA THR A 162 10.31 16.01 3.78
C THR A 162 11.22 16.58 2.69
N TYR A 163 10.68 17.01 1.55
CA TYR A 163 11.45 17.59 0.45
C TYR A 163 11.95 19.02 0.72
N SER A 164 11.43 19.70 1.75
CA SER A 164 12.04 20.92 2.27
C SER A 164 13.35 20.60 3.01
N ASP A 165 14.14 21.62 3.34
CA ASP A 165 15.33 21.40 4.16
C ASP A 165 15.03 21.27 5.66
N GLU A 166 16.00 20.81 6.44
CA GLU A 166 15.86 20.66 7.89
C GLU A 166 15.60 21.99 8.63
N LYS A 167 16.04 23.14 8.09
CA LYS A 167 15.78 24.45 8.71
C LYS A 167 14.28 24.77 8.64
N ASP A 168 13.63 24.44 7.53
CA ASP A 168 12.22 24.69 7.27
C ASP A 168 11.30 23.56 7.77
N GLY A 169 11.87 22.43 8.22
CA GLY A 169 11.12 21.31 8.83
C GLY A 169 11.01 20.05 7.96
N GLY A 170 11.70 20.03 6.81
CA GLY A 170 11.85 18.83 6.01
C GLY A 170 13.04 17.97 6.46
N GLY A 171 13.50 17.10 5.56
CA GLY A 171 14.51 16.08 5.84
C GLY A 171 15.70 16.07 4.89
N PHE A 172 15.79 17.04 3.98
CA PHE A 172 16.90 17.17 3.05
C PHE A 172 17.93 18.20 3.57
N GLU A 173 19.18 18.08 3.15
CA GLU A 173 20.22 19.08 3.46
C GLU A 173 19.93 20.42 2.78
N GLU A 174 19.45 20.36 1.53
CA GLU A 174 19.05 21.51 0.73
C GLU A 174 17.56 21.47 0.43
N ASN A 175 16.94 22.65 0.31
CA ASN A 175 15.53 22.75 -0.01
C ASN A 175 15.32 22.50 -1.51
N VAL A 176 14.78 21.33 -1.86
CA VAL A 176 14.54 20.95 -3.26
C VAL A 176 13.17 21.38 -3.78
N ILE A 177 12.35 22.02 -2.94
CA ILE A 177 11.06 22.62 -3.27
C ILE A 177 10.94 24.06 -2.72
N PRO A 178 11.88 24.97 -3.04
CA PRO A 178 11.99 26.25 -2.37
C PRO A 178 10.76 27.14 -2.58
N GLU A 179 10.12 27.10 -3.75
CA GLU A 179 8.91 27.87 -4.04
C GLU A 179 7.70 27.37 -3.24
N LEU A 180 7.52 26.05 -3.13
CA LEU A 180 6.44 25.47 -2.32
C LEU A 180 6.68 25.71 -0.82
N THR A 181 7.94 25.63 -0.38
CA THR A 181 8.31 25.94 1.01
C THR A 181 7.96 27.39 1.35
N LYS A 182 8.32 28.33 0.46
CA LYS A 182 7.98 29.75 0.61
C LYS A 182 6.45 29.96 0.65
N LEU A 183 5.72 29.34 -0.28
CA LEU A 183 4.25 29.42 -0.30
C LEU A 183 3.64 28.90 1.01
N ALA A 184 4.14 27.79 1.55
CA ALA A 184 3.67 27.24 2.81
C ALA A 184 3.97 28.16 4.01
N GLN A 185 5.13 28.82 4.02
CA GLN A 185 5.52 29.75 5.09
C GLN A 185 4.76 31.08 5.06
N GLU A 186 4.43 31.58 3.86
CA GLU A 186 3.77 32.87 3.66
C GLU A 186 2.24 32.79 3.71
N ASN A 187 1.67 31.58 3.65
CA ASN A 187 0.22 31.36 3.58
C ASN A 187 -0.27 30.39 4.66
N VAL A 188 -1.57 30.10 4.64
CA VAL A 188 -2.17 29.08 5.51
C VAL A 188 -1.57 27.72 5.19
N ASN A 189 -0.98 27.10 6.21
CA ASN A 189 -0.49 25.74 6.17
C ASN A 189 -0.95 24.97 7.43
N PHE A 190 -0.84 23.65 7.39
CA PHE A 190 -1.38 22.76 8.42
C PHE A 190 -0.33 22.30 9.44
N SER A 191 0.73 23.08 9.68
CA SER A 191 1.81 22.72 10.63
C SER A 191 1.45 22.98 12.11
N GLY A 192 0.20 23.28 12.40
CA GLY A 192 -0.30 23.57 13.74
C GLY A 192 0.30 24.85 14.33
N LYS A 193 0.86 24.76 15.55
CA LYS A 193 1.49 25.92 16.24
C LYS A 193 2.97 26.09 15.91
N SER A 194 3.55 25.19 15.12
CA SER A 194 4.96 25.22 14.76
C SER A 194 5.24 26.27 13.68
N LYS A 195 6.40 26.93 13.76
CA LYS A 195 6.93 27.74 12.66
C LYS A 195 7.64 26.90 11.59
N LYS A 196 8.12 25.71 11.96
CA LYS A 196 8.63 24.72 11.01
C LYS A 196 7.47 23.97 10.38
N LEU A 197 7.61 23.67 9.10
CA LEU A 197 6.68 22.83 8.37
C LEU A 197 6.63 21.45 9.02
N ASN A 198 5.42 20.94 9.22
CA ASN A 198 5.19 19.61 9.81
C ASN A 198 4.21 18.76 8.99
N GLY A 199 3.55 19.37 8.00
CA GLY A 199 2.58 18.69 7.14
C GLY A 199 1.30 18.24 7.87
N GLY A 200 0.41 17.60 7.12
CA GLY A 200 -0.79 16.94 7.63
C GLY A 200 -0.55 15.44 7.82
N TYR A 201 -1.32 14.83 8.72
CA TYR A 201 -1.33 13.37 8.86
C TYR A 201 -2.33 12.76 7.86
N ALA A 202 -1.85 11.91 6.96
CA ALA A 202 -2.72 11.18 6.06
C ALA A 202 -3.49 10.10 6.83
N MET A 203 -4.82 10.22 6.86
CA MET A 203 -5.67 9.26 7.54
C MET A 203 -5.73 7.94 6.76
N TYR A 204 -6.06 6.86 7.47
CA TYR A 204 -6.31 5.55 6.86
C TYR A 204 -7.28 5.67 5.68
N GLY A 205 -6.98 5.01 4.55
CA GLY A 205 -7.81 5.08 3.35
C GLY A 205 -7.63 6.36 2.51
N ALA A 206 -6.74 7.28 2.92
CA ALA A 206 -6.42 8.52 2.19
C ALA A 206 -4.94 8.62 1.77
N THR A 207 -4.19 7.52 1.85
CA THR A 207 -2.72 7.48 1.64
C THR A 207 -2.28 7.22 0.19
N TRP A 208 -3.23 7.03 -0.72
CA TRP A 208 -3.01 6.73 -2.14
C TRP A 208 -3.87 7.65 -2.99
N THR A 209 -3.51 7.89 -4.25
CA THR A 209 -4.06 8.96 -5.10
C THR A 209 -5.58 9.07 -5.02
N MET A 210 -6.29 7.96 -5.27
CA MET A 210 -7.75 7.96 -5.24
C MET A 210 -8.35 8.02 -3.85
N GLY A 211 -7.69 7.42 -2.85
CA GLY A 211 -8.08 7.58 -1.46
C GLY A 211 -8.00 9.03 -1.00
N GLY A 212 -6.94 9.74 -1.37
CA GLY A 212 -6.75 11.15 -1.06
C GLY A 212 -7.79 12.05 -1.73
N MET A 213 -8.03 11.82 -3.03
CA MET A 213 -9.08 12.53 -3.79
C MET A 213 -10.46 12.32 -3.16
N PHE A 214 -10.84 11.06 -2.93
CA PHE A 214 -12.13 10.71 -2.33
C PHE A 214 -12.28 11.35 -0.94
N ALA A 215 -11.29 11.20 -0.06
CA ALA A 215 -11.36 11.73 1.30
C ALA A 215 -11.42 13.25 1.34
N GLN A 216 -10.70 13.94 0.46
CA GLN A 216 -10.78 15.40 0.36
C GLN A 216 -12.18 15.88 0.02
N THR A 217 -12.85 15.23 -0.94
CA THR A 217 -14.15 15.70 -1.45
C THR A 217 -15.34 15.16 -0.67
N SER A 218 -15.24 13.99 -0.02
CA SER A 218 -16.35 13.38 0.73
C SER A 218 -16.25 13.54 2.25
N GLY A 219 -15.05 13.84 2.77
CA GLY A 219 -14.76 13.76 4.20
C GLY A 219 -14.70 12.33 4.75
N LEU A 220 -14.69 11.30 3.90
CA LEU A 220 -14.69 9.89 4.28
C LEU A 220 -13.43 9.16 3.79
N PRO A 221 -12.90 8.18 4.55
CA PRO A 221 -11.81 7.34 4.04
C PRO A 221 -12.31 6.42 2.93
N LEU A 222 -11.52 6.24 1.87
CA LEU A 222 -11.87 5.30 0.82
C LEU A 222 -11.58 3.87 1.27
N LYS A 223 -12.63 3.14 1.62
CA LYS A 223 -12.57 1.71 1.98
C LYS A 223 -13.37 0.90 0.98
N ILE A 224 -12.68 0.31 0.01
CA ILE A 224 -13.28 -0.61 -0.96
C ILE A 224 -13.21 -2.04 -0.45
N ASP A 225 -14.17 -2.87 -0.84
CA ASP A 225 -14.04 -4.31 -0.63
C ASP A 225 -12.94 -4.84 -1.56
N ILE A 226 -11.83 -5.24 -0.95
CA ILE A 226 -10.54 -5.51 -1.62
C ILE A 226 -10.65 -6.75 -2.55
N GLY A 227 -11.69 -7.56 -2.44
CA GLY A 227 -11.81 -8.80 -3.19
C GLY A 227 -12.13 -8.69 -4.69
N ASN A 228 -12.50 -7.51 -5.22
CA ASN A 228 -13.24 -7.49 -6.49
C ASN A 228 -12.80 -6.48 -7.57
N ASN A 229 -11.61 -5.87 -7.49
CA ASN A 229 -11.22 -4.77 -8.40
C ASN A 229 -12.36 -3.73 -8.53
N GLY A 230 -13.01 -3.44 -7.40
CA GLY A 230 -14.34 -2.85 -7.36
C GLY A 230 -14.43 -1.51 -8.06
N MET A 231 -13.39 -0.68 -7.99
CA MET A 231 -13.48 0.70 -8.51
C MET A 231 -13.63 0.79 -10.03
N GLN A 232 -13.15 -0.21 -10.79
CA GLN A 232 -13.18 -0.19 -12.25
C GLN A 232 -14.37 -0.97 -12.83
N ASN A 233 -14.93 -1.90 -12.05
CA ASN A 233 -16.05 -2.77 -12.43
C ASN A 233 -17.37 -2.43 -11.72
N GLN A 234 -17.39 -1.43 -10.84
CA GLN A 234 -18.61 -0.93 -10.23
C GLN A 234 -19.38 -0.05 -11.22
N LEU A 235 -20.70 -0.22 -11.24
CA LEU A 235 -21.59 0.67 -12.00
C LEU A 235 -21.71 2.04 -11.33
N ASP A 236 -21.63 2.06 -9.99
CA ASP A 236 -21.80 3.26 -9.18
C ASP A 236 -20.70 3.36 -8.11
N PHE A 237 -20.13 4.55 -7.95
CA PHE A 237 -19.07 4.85 -6.99
C PHE A 237 -19.71 5.49 -5.76
N PHE A 238 -19.99 4.71 -4.72
CA PHE A 238 -20.59 5.21 -3.45
C PHE A 238 -21.81 6.15 -3.63
N PRO A 239 -22.86 5.75 -4.37
CA PRO A 239 -23.95 6.65 -4.80
C PRO A 239 -24.80 7.26 -3.68
N SER A 240 -24.61 6.85 -2.42
CA SER A 240 -25.34 7.37 -1.27
C SER A 240 -24.61 8.51 -0.55
N ILE A 241 -23.41 8.89 -0.99
CA ILE A 241 -22.65 9.98 -0.37
C ILE A 241 -22.87 11.27 -1.16
N GLU A 242 -22.79 12.40 -0.45
CA GLU A 242 -22.71 13.73 -1.05
C GLU A 242 -21.28 14.24 -0.92
N THR A 243 -20.73 14.72 -2.02
CA THR A 243 -19.36 15.22 -2.09
C THR A 243 -19.34 16.72 -2.32
N LEU A 244 -18.16 17.32 -2.16
CA LEU A 244 -17.90 18.70 -2.55
C LEU A 244 -18.27 18.95 -4.02
N GLY A 245 -18.11 17.97 -4.91
CA GLY A 245 -18.50 18.08 -6.30
C GLY A 245 -20.00 18.32 -6.45
N ASP A 246 -20.80 17.50 -5.79
CA ASP A 246 -22.27 17.58 -5.82
C ASP A 246 -22.75 18.93 -5.26
N ILE A 247 -22.19 19.34 -4.12
CA ILE A 247 -22.51 20.62 -3.47
C ILE A 247 -22.20 21.82 -4.37
N LEU A 248 -21.07 21.79 -5.09
CA LEU A 248 -20.68 22.86 -6.00
C LEU A 248 -21.56 22.89 -7.25
N GLU A 249 -21.94 21.73 -7.77
CA GLU A 249 -22.85 21.63 -8.91
C GLU A 249 -24.24 22.21 -8.59
N ASP A 250 -24.81 21.84 -7.43
CA ASP A 250 -26.09 22.37 -6.96
C ASP A 250 -26.08 23.90 -6.82
N GLU A 251 -24.89 24.46 -6.54
CA GLU A 251 -24.63 25.89 -6.47
C GLU A 251 -24.22 26.51 -7.81
N GLY A 252 -24.35 25.78 -8.91
CA GLY A 252 -24.15 26.28 -10.28
C GLY A 252 -22.69 26.52 -10.66
N TYR A 253 -21.74 25.86 -10.00
CA TYR A 253 -20.34 25.88 -10.43
C TYR A 253 -20.14 24.96 -11.63
N ASN A 254 -19.32 25.43 -12.58
CA ASN A 254 -18.77 24.56 -13.63
C ASN A 254 -17.52 23.89 -13.10
N GLN A 255 -17.45 22.57 -13.25
CA GLN A 255 -16.38 21.74 -12.71
C GLN A 255 -15.55 21.14 -13.86
N MET A 256 -14.26 20.95 -13.62
CA MET A 256 -13.35 20.34 -14.59
C MET A 256 -12.22 19.64 -13.85
N PHE A 257 -11.98 18.37 -14.19
CA PHE A 257 -10.86 17.61 -13.68
C PHE A 257 -9.79 17.41 -14.76
N LEU A 258 -8.63 18.07 -14.59
CA LEU A 258 -7.52 17.99 -15.55
C LEU A 258 -6.45 17.02 -15.05
N LEU A 259 -6.05 16.09 -15.92
CA LEU A 259 -5.04 15.09 -15.64
C LEU A 259 -4.24 14.74 -16.90
N GLY A 260 -2.98 14.32 -16.71
CA GLY A 260 -2.10 13.88 -17.79
C GLY A 260 -2.14 12.37 -18.10
N SER A 261 -3.01 11.61 -17.43
CA SER A 261 -3.13 10.14 -17.56
C SER A 261 -4.55 9.73 -17.95
N ASP A 262 -4.78 8.45 -18.24
CA ASP A 262 -6.13 7.94 -18.51
C ASP A 262 -7.01 8.07 -17.25
N ALA A 263 -8.14 8.77 -17.38
CA ALA A 263 -9.07 9.01 -16.28
C ALA A 263 -9.73 7.73 -15.74
N SER A 264 -9.73 6.63 -16.48
CA SER A 264 -10.32 5.37 -16.04
C SER A 264 -9.48 4.68 -14.95
N PHE A 265 -8.17 4.96 -14.92
CA PHE A 265 -7.28 4.39 -13.92
C PHE A 265 -7.68 4.84 -12.50
N GLY A 266 -7.76 3.88 -11.58
CA GLY A 266 -8.22 4.09 -10.20
C GLY A 266 -9.72 4.40 -10.07
N GLY A 267 -10.51 4.36 -11.16
CA GLY A 267 -11.93 4.72 -11.11
C GLY A 267 -12.20 6.23 -11.07
N ARG A 268 -11.21 7.09 -11.37
CA ARG A 268 -11.34 8.56 -11.34
C ARG A 268 -12.46 9.07 -12.22
N ARG A 269 -12.57 8.56 -13.45
CA ARG A 269 -13.62 8.93 -14.41
C ARG A 269 -14.99 8.65 -13.83
N LEU A 270 -15.21 7.43 -13.34
CA LEU A 270 -16.49 7.04 -12.76
C LEU A 270 -16.84 7.95 -11.58
N TYR A 271 -15.89 8.13 -10.65
CA TYR A 271 -16.07 8.97 -9.47
C TYR A 271 -16.46 10.41 -9.83
N TYR A 272 -15.63 11.12 -10.59
CA TYR A 272 -15.83 12.54 -10.89
C TYR A 272 -16.99 12.80 -11.86
N THR A 273 -17.36 11.83 -12.71
CA THR A 273 -18.57 11.95 -13.53
C THR A 273 -19.84 11.77 -12.70
N GLN A 274 -19.83 10.89 -11.70
CA GLN A 274 -21.00 10.66 -10.83
C GLN A 274 -21.12 11.67 -9.68
N HIS A 275 -20.02 12.31 -9.30
CA HIS A 275 -19.97 13.27 -8.21
C HIS A 275 -19.58 14.67 -8.69
N GLY A 276 -20.58 15.49 -9.02
CA GLY A 276 -20.40 16.87 -9.52
C GLY A 276 -20.20 17.03 -11.04
N HIS A 277 -20.35 15.97 -11.83
CA HIS A 277 -20.31 16.03 -13.31
C HIS A 277 -19.13 16.83 -13.89
N TYR A 278 -17.91 16.50 -13.45
CA TYR A 278 -16.65 17.10 -13.92
C TYR A 278 -16.30 16.77 -15.39
#